data_AF-A0A3C1PPJ6-F1
#
_entry.id   AF-A0A3C1PPJ6-F1
#
_cell.length_a   1.000
_cell.length_b   1.000
_cell.length_c   1.000
_cell.angle_alpha   90.00
_cell.angle_beta   90.00
_cell.angle_gamma   90.00
#
_symmetry.space_group_name_H-M   'P 1'
#
loop_
_entity.id
_entity.type
_entity.pdbx_description
1 polymer ?
#
loop_
_entity_poly.entity_id
_entity_poly.type
_entity_poly.pdbx_seq_one_letter_code
_entity_poly.pdbx_strand_id
1 'polypeptide(L)'
;DLFPEKNITIKKIGLTYSVMNIASSFLGGIPVCHGSGGLAGQYTFGGRTGGAPFIYGLLYVFLGLLFNSNFVNVVQIFPKPILGVILLFEGIALIILVKDIITDKKQFFVAVLVALLANGVPYGYFVGMLFGTIIYYLLNVWFLNNYGKH
;
A
#
# COMPACT_ATOMS: atom_id res chain seq x y z
N ASP A 1 -5.36 -5.91 -13.39
CA ASP A 1 -4.63 -7.13 -12.99
C ASP A 1 -3.53 -7.38 -14.00
N LEU A 2 -2.27 -7.54 -13.56
CA LEU A 2 -1.10 -7.69 -14.45
C LEU A 2 -0.85 -9.16 -14.85
N PHE A 3 -1.42 -10.12 -14.13
CA PHE A 3 -1.23 -11.55 -14.37
C PHE A 3 -2.57 -12.30 -14.26
N PRO A 4 -3.52 -12.08 -15.19
CA PRO A 4 -4.88 -12.60 -15.10
C PRO A 4 -4.98 -14.13 -15.11
N GLU A 5 -3.95 -14.83 -15.61
CA GLU A 5 -3.88 -16.29 -15.60
C GLU A 5 -3.55 -16.87 -14.20
N LYS A 6 -3.09 -16.03 -13.27
CA LYS A 6 -2.73 -16.43 -11.90
C LYS A 6 -3.86 -16.06 -10.95
N ASN A 7 -4.72 -17.04 -10.66
CA ASN A 7 -5.77 -16.91 -9.65
C ASN A 7 -5.17 -16.90 -8.23
N ILE A 8 -4.85 -15.72 -7.71
CA ILE A 8 -4.34 -15.56 -6.35
C ILE A 8 -5.49 -15.21 -5.40
N THR A 9 -5.74 -16.09 -4.43
CA THR A 9 -6.77 -15.87 -3.41
C THR A 9 -6.32 -14.89 -2.32
N ILE A 10 -7.25 -14.11 -1.77
CA ILE A 10 -7.04 -13.19 -0.63
C ILE A 10 -6.35 -13.90 0.55
N LYS A 11 -6.75 -15.14 0.86
CA LYS A 11 -6.12 -15.94 1.94
C LYS A 11 -4.63 -16.19 1.70
N LYS A 12 -4.26 -16.50 0.44
CA LYS A 12 -2.86 -16.78 0.06
C LYS A 12 -2.01 -15.51 0.15
N ILE A 13 -2.57 -14.40 -0.30
CA ILE A 13 -1.98 -13.06 -0.17
C ILE A 13 -1.74 -12.72 1.30
N GLY A 14 -2.77 -12.85 2.14
CA GLY A 14 -2.68 -12.60 3.58
C GLY A 14 -1.62 -13.45 4.26
N LEU A 15 -1.61 -14.77 4.02
CA LEU A 15 -0.62 -15.67 4.59
C LEU A 15 0.81 -15.30 4.19
N THR A 16 1.01 -14.94 2.92
CA THR A 16 2.34 -14.56 2.40
C THR A 16 2.85 -13.29 3.08
N TYR A 17 1.99 -12.27 3.25
CA TYR A 17 2.39 -11.06 3.97
C TYR A 17 2.62 -11.30 5.44
N SER A 18 1.82 -12.12 6.11
CA SER A 18 2.04 -12.47 7.52
C SER A 18 3.42 -13.12 7.70
N VAL A 19 3.76 -14.11 6.86
CA VAL A 19 5.07 -14.77 6.90
C VAL A 19 6.21 -13.78 6.61
N MET A 20 6.07 -12.94 5.57
CA MET A 20 7.08 -11.94 5.23
C MET A 20 7.29 -10.90 6.34
N ASN A 21 6.22 -10.44 6.99
CA ASN A 21 6.33 -9.47 8.07
C ASN A 21 6.94 -10.08 9.33
N ILE A 22 6.58 -11.32 9.69
CA ILE A 22 7.22 -12.04 10.79
C ILE A 22 8.72 -12.20 10.53
N ALA A 23 9.10 -12.65 9.34
CA ALA A 23 10.51 -12.78 8.95
C ALA A 23 11.24 -11.42 8.98
N SER A 24 10.61 -10.36 8.45
CA SER A 24 11.16 -8.99 8.49
C SER A 24 11.41 -8.51 9.92
N SER A 25 10.46 -8.75 10.85
CA SER A 25 10.60 -8.36 12.25
C SER A 25 11.78 -9.02 12.96
N PHE A 26 12.05 -10.32 12.69
CA PHE A 26 13.22 -11.00 13.25
C PHE A 26 14.57 -10.44 12.75
N LEU A 27 14.57 -9.79 11.60
CA LEU A 27 15.76 -9.18 10.99
C LEU A 27 15.87 -7.68 11.30
N GLY A 28 15.03 -7.13 12.19
CA GLY A 28 14.99 -5.69 12.50
C GLY A 28 14.41 -4.83 11.38
N GLY A 29 13.71 -5.45 10.41
CA GLY A 29 13.07 -4.78 9.29
C GLY A 29 11.74 -4.12 9.66
N ILE A 30 11.28 -3.23 8.77
CA ILE A 30 9.98 -2.55 8.89
C ILE A 30 8.86 -3.40 8.28
N PRO A 31 7.57 -3.10 8.59
CA PRO A 31 6.45 -3.78 7.97
C PRO A 31 6.45 -3.64 6.44
N VAL A 32 6.15 -4.75 5.75
CA VAL A 32 6.15 -4.86 4.29
C VAL A 32 4.75 -5.14 3.74
N CYS A 33 4.48 -4.67 2.53
CA CYS A 33 3.21 -4.85 1.83
C CYS A 33 3.42 -5.49 0.44
N HIS A 34 2.37 -5.55 -0.39
CA HIS A 34 2.44 -6.15 -1.74
C HIS A 34 3.51 -5.50 -2.64
N GLY A 35 3.73 -4.19 -2.50
CA GLY A 35 4.59 -3.45 -3.42
C GLY A 35 4.05 -3.46 -4.86
N SER A 36 2.72 -3.38 -5.04
CA SER A 36 2.07 -3.44 -6.36
C SER A 36 2.56 -2.38 -7.34
N GLY A 37 2.88 -1.16 -6.86
CA GLY A 37 3.48 -0.11 -7.70
C GLY A 37 4.87 -0.49 -8.24
N GLY A 38 5.72 -1.06 -7.40
CA GLY A 38 7.04 -1.57 -7.84
C GLY A 38 6.92 -2.74 -8.82
N LEU A 39 5.95 -3.62 -8.60
CA LEU A 39 5.65 -4.71 -9.55
C LEU A 39 5.12 -4.17 -10.89
N ALA A 40 4.29 -3.13 -10.87
CA ALA A 40 3.83 -2.46 -12.08
C ALA A 40 5.00 -1.84 -12.85
N GLY A 41 5.95 -1.20 -12.16
CA GLY A 41 7.19 -0.70 -12.77
C GLY A 41 8.01 -1.83 -13.40
N GLN A 42 8.24 -2.93 -12.69
CA GLN A 42 8.94 -4.08 -13.26
C GLN A 42 8.21 -4.62 -14.49
N TYR A 43 6.88 -4.65 -14.47
CA TYR A 43 6.07 -5.04 -15.61
C TYR A 43 6.19 -4.06 -16.79
N THR A 44 6.20 -2.74 -16.58
CA THR A 44 6.39 -1.79 -17.67
C THR A 44 7.78 -1.91 -18.30
N PHE A 45 8.81 -2.25 -17.52
CA PHE A 45 10.17 -2.52 -18.00
C PHE A 45 10.40 -3.94 -18.56
N GLY A 46 9.33 -4.72 -18.81
CA GLY A 46 9.45 -6.03 -19.47
C GLY A 46 9.57 -7.24 -18.53
N GLY A 47 9.54 -7.03 -17.21
CA GLY A 47 9.44 -8.11 -16.23
C GLY A 47 8.10 -8.84 -16.35
N ARG A 48 8.13 -10.15 -16.60
CA ARG A 48 6.92 -10.99 -16.75
C ARG A 48 6.86 -12.15 -15.77
N THR A 49 7.86 -12.28 -14.90
CA THR A 49 7.97 -13.39 -13.96
C THR A 49 8.26 -12.90 -12.54
N GLY A 50 8.00 -13.75 -11.55
CA GLY A 50 8.40 -13.49 -10.16
C GLY A 50 9.92 -13.48 -9.94
N GLY A 51 10.72 -13.80 -10.97
CA GLY A 51 12.18 -13.69 -10.91
C GLY A 51 12.67 -12.25 -10.87
N ALA A 52 11.96 -11.30 -11.50
CA ALA A 52 12.33 -9.88 -11.51
C ALA A 52 12.42 -9.28 -10.09
N PRO A 53 11.39 -9.39 -9.23
CA PRO A 53 11.50 -8.91 -7.85
C PRO A 53 12.51 -9.71 -7.02
N PHE A 54 12.69 -11.00 -7.29
CA PHE A 54 13.68 -11.83 -6.59
C PHE A 54 15.11 -11.39 -6.86
N ILE A 55 15.49 -11.20 -8.13
CA ILE A 55 16.83 -10.74 -8.55
C ILE A 55 17.09 -9.34 -7.99
N TYR A 56 16.09 -8.47 -8.04
CA TYR A 56 16.19 -7.13 -7.47
C TYR A 56 16.42 -7.14 -5.95
N GLY A 57 15.69 -7.97 -5.21
CA GLY A 57 15.92 -8.15 -3.77
C GLY A 57 17.30 -8.73 -3.46
N LEU A 58 17.75 -9.71 -4.23
CA LEU A 58 19.07 -10.33 -4.09
C LEU A 58 20.19 -9.30 -4.34
N LEU A 59 20.04 -8.42 -5.33
CA LEU A 59 20.94 -7.30 -5.56
C LEU A 59 21.03 -6.38 -4.32
N TYR A 60 19.90 -6.07 -3.69
CA TYR A 60 19.90 -5.27 -2.45
C TYR A 60 20.56 -5.96 -1.27
N VAL A 61 20.38 -7.27 -1.13
CA VAL A 61 21.10 -8.06 -0.10
C VAL A 61 22.61 -7.97 -0.35
N PHE A 62 23.07 -8.17 -1.59
CA PHE A 62 24.49 -8.04 -1.94
C PHE A 62 25.03 -6.64 -1.66
N LEU A 63 24.30 -5.59 -2.07
CA LEU A 63 24.70 -4.21 -1.80
C LEU A 63 24.76 -3.92 -0.29
N GLY A 64 23.79 -4.39 0.49
CA GLY A 64 23.78 -4.22 1.94
C GLY A 64 24.96 -4.91 2.63
N LEU A 65 25.31 -6.13 2.20
CA LEU A 65 26.44 -6.87 2.75
C LEU A 65 27.80 -6.26 2.38
N LEU A 66 27.95 -5.75 1.14
CA LEU A 66 29.22 -5.19 0.66
C LEU A 66 29.46 -3.74 1.12
N PHE A 67 28.41 -2.94 1.23
CA PHE A 67 28.52 -1.50 1.53
C PHE A 67 28.11 -1.13 2.96
N ASN A 68 28.03 -2.12 3.88
CA ASN A 68 27.49 -2.00 5.24
C ASN A 68 27.89 -0.70 5.98
N SER A 69 29.17 -0.31 5.96
CA SER A 69 29.67 0.89 6.66
C SER A 69 29.40 2.23 5.96
N ASN A 70 29.17 2.23 4.64
CA ASN A 70 29.01 3.44 3.81
C ASN A 70 27.61 3.58 3.20
N PHE A 71 26.72 2.60 3.40
CA PHE A 71 25.40 2.58 2.78
C PHE A 71 24.57 3.83 3.13
N VAL A 72 24.60 4.28 4.38
CA VAL A 72 23.91 5.51 4.81
C VAL A 72 24.40 6.74 4.03
N ASN A 73 25.71 6.84 3.80
CA ASN A 73 26.29 7.94 3.03
C ASN A 73 25.86 7.87 1.56
N VAL A 74 25.79 6.67 0.98
CA VAL A 74 25.32 6.47 -0.41
C VAL A 74 23.84 6.85 -0.54
N VAL A 75 22.99 6.47 0.41
CA VAL A 75 21.56 6.85 0.41
C VAL A 75 21.39 8.36 0.54
N GLN A 76 22.23 9.04 1.31
CA GLN A 76 22.17 10.50 1.47
C GLN A 76 22.57 11.28 0.21
N ILE A 77 23.24 10.65 -0.76
CA ILE A 77 23.52 11.25 -2.08
C ILE A 77 22.23 11.36 -2.91
N PHE A 78 21.19 10.58 -2.59
CA PHE A 78 19.95 10.60 -3.35
C PHE A 78 19.30 12.00 -3.30
N PRO A 79 19.08 12.65 -4.47
CA PRO A 79 18.56 14.01 -4.48
C PRO A 79 17.14 14.07 -3.89
N LYS A 80 17.00 14.75 -2.74
CA LYS A 80 15.70 14.96 -2.07
C LYS A 80 14.62 15.54 -3.01
N PRO A 81 14.92 16.46 -3.96
CA PRO A 81 13.91 16.92 -4.90
C PRO A 81 13.33 15.82 -5.78
N ILE A 82 14.15 14.85 -6.22
CA ILE A 82 13.69 13.72 -7.04
C ILE A 82 12.75 12.83 -6.22
N LEU A 83 13.09 12.57 -4.95
CA LEU A 83 12.22 11.81 -4.04
C LEU A 83 10.85 12.49 -3.90
N GLY A 84 10.82 13.81 -3.71
CA GLY A 84 9.58 14.58 -3.61
C GLY A 84 8.72 14.47 -4.86
N VAL A 85 9.33 14.54 -6.05
CA VAL A 85 8.61 14.38 -7.33
C VAL A 85 8.02 12.98 -7.45
N ILE A 86 8.79 11.93 -7.14
CA ILE A 86 8.30 10.54 -7.19
C ILE A 86 7.10 10.37 -6.24
N LEU A 87 7.22 10.84 -4.99
CA LEU A 87 6.14 10.75 -4.01
C LEU A 87 4.90 11.55 -4.41
N LEU A 88 5.07 12.69 -5.09
CA LEU A 88 3.95 13.48 -5.61
C LEU A 88 3.17 12.69 -6.67
N PHE A 89 3.87 12.08 -7.64
CA PHE A 89 3.23 11.27 -8.67
C PHE A 89 2.55 10.03 -8.10
N GLU A 90 3.15 9.35 -7.14
CA GLU A 90 2.52 8.23 -6.42
C GLU A 90 1.28 8.70 -5.65
N GLY A 91 1.34 9.85 -4.98
CA GLY A 91 0.18 10.43 -4.29
C GLY A 91 -0.97 10.76 -5.24
N ILE A 92 -0.65 11.31 -6.42
CA ILE A 92 -1.64 11.57 -7.48
C ILE A 92 -2.20 10.24 -8.04
N ALA A 93 -1.35 9.24 -8.27
CA ALA A 93 -1.81 7.93 -8.74
C ALA A 93 -2.79 7.29 -7.73
N LEU A 94 -2.52 7.43 -6.43
CA LEU A 94 -3.40 6.94 -5.37
C LEU A 94 -4.70 7.74 -5.27
N ILE A 95 -4.68 9.08 -5.39
CA ILE A 95 -5.91 9.89 -5.28
C ILE A 95 -6.87 9.63 -6.44
N ILE A 96 -6.36 9.28 -7.62
CA ILE A 96 -7.19 8.93 -8.79
C ILE A 96 -8.07 7.71 -8.51
N LEU A 97 -7.65 6.78 -7.65
CA LEU A 97 -8.44 5.61 -7.25
C LEU A 97 -9.73 5.99 -6.50
N VAL A 98 -9.81 7.19 -5.92
CA VAL A 98 -11.03 7.69 -5.26
C VAL A 98 -12.18 7.89 -6.26
N LYS A 99 -11.88 8.02 -7.55
CA LYS A 99 -12.90 8.14 -8.61
C LYS A 99 -13.89 6.97 -8.60
N ASP A 100 -13.47 5.78 -8.18
CA ASP A 100 -14.32 4.59 -8.16
C ASP A 100 -15.44 4.66 -7.11
N ILE A 101 -15.28 5.50 -6.08
CA ILE A 101 -16.23 5.65 -4.96
C ILE A 101 -16.93 7.01 -4.92
N ILE A 102 -16.63 7.90 -5.86
CA ILE A 102 -17.16 9.29 -5.86
C ILE A 102 -18.67 9.37 -6.08
N THR A 103 -19.24 8.38 -6.78
CA THR A 103 -20.67 8.31 -7.10
C THR A 103 -21.50 7.86 -5.89
N ASP A 104 -20.92 7.09 -4.97
CA ASP A 104 -21.55 6.69 -3.72
C ASP A 104 -21.23 7.73 -2.62
N LYS A 105 -22.20 8.61 -2.37
CA LYS A 105 -22.09 9.66 -1.34
C LYS A 105 -21.66 9.12 0.03
N LYS A 106 -22.08 7.90 0.41
CA LYS A 106 -21.73 7.29 1.71
C LYS A 106 -20.26 6.89 1.72
N GLN A 107 -19.81 6.19 0.69
CA GLN A 107 -18.41 5.74 0.59
C GLN A 107 -17.45 6.92 0.44
N PHE A 108 -17.82 7.91 -0.37
CA PHE A 108 -17.06 9.14 -0.50
C PHE A 108 -16.95 9.91 0.84
N PHE A 109 -18.05 10.02 1.59
CA PHE A 109 -18.03 10.63 2.91
C PHE A 109 -17.08 9.91 3.87
N VAL A 110 -17.14 8.57 3.94
CA VAL A 110 -16.23 7.77 4.76
C VAL A 110 -14.78 7.99 4.33
N ALA A 111 -14.49 8.00 3.03
CA ALA A 111 -13.13 8.23 2.51
C ALA A 111 -12.57 9.60 2.90
N VAL A 112 -13.37 10.67 2.78
CA VAL A 112 -12.97 12.03 3.22
C VAL A 112 -12.75 12.08 4.73
N LEU A 113 -13.62 11.45 5.52
CA LEU A 113 -13.48 11.39 6.98
C LEU A 113 -12.18 10.68 7.37
N VAL A 114 -11.88 9.53 6.76
CA VAL A 114 -10.62 8.80 6.99
C VAL A 114 -9.42 9.66 6.61
N ALA A 115 -9.47 10.38 5.49
CA ALA A 115 -8.39 11.27 5.06
C ALA A 115 -8.15 12.42 6.04
N LEU A 116 -9.22 13.04 6.57
CA LEU A 116 -9.10 14.11 7.56
C LEU A 116 -8.52 13.60 8.88
N LEU A 117 -8.98 12.45 9.37
CA LEU A 117 -8.42 11.83 10.58
C LEU A 117 -6.96 11.43 10.37
N ALA A 118 -6.62 10.88 9.20
CA ALA A 118 -5.25 10.50 8.87
C ALA A 118 -4.25 11.66 8.97
N ASN A 119 -4.67 12.88 8.63
CA ASN A 119 -3.83 14.08 8.68
C ASN A 119 -3.95 14.86 9.99
N GLY A 120 -5.08 14.76 10.70
CA GLY A 120 -5.43 15.67 11.79
C GLY A 120 -5.11 15.18 13.21
N VAL A 121 -4.82 13.88 13.41
CA VAL A 121 -4.61 13.33 14.76
C VAL A 121 -3.34 12.47 14.88
N PRO A 122 -2.75 12.34 16.08
CA PRO A 122 -1.68 11.37 16.33
C PRO A 122 -2.13 9.95 15.98
N TYR A 123 -1.26 9.18 15.31
CA TYR A 123 -1.62 7.86 14.78
C TYR A 123 -2.83 7.88 13.83
N GLY A 124 -3.04 9.00 13.13
CA GLY A 124 -4.23 9.26 12.32
C GLY A 124 -4.57 8.17 11.31
N TYR A 125 -3.57 7.49 10.73
CA TYR A 125 -3.84 6.37 9.83
C TYR A 125 -4.60 5.23 10.52
N PHE A 126 -4.16 4.84 11.72
CA PHE A 126 -4.80 3.78 12.50
C PHE A 126 -6.19 4.22 12.98
N VAL A 127 -6.29 5.43 13.53
CA VAL A 127 -7.55 6.01 13.99
C VAL A 127 -8.55 6.11 12.82
N GLY A 128 -8.13 6.70 11.70
CA GLY A 128 -8.92 6.80 10.49
C GLY A 128 -9.41 5.45 10.00
N MET A 129 -8.54 4.44 9.90
CA MET A 129 -8.93 3.09 9.48
C MET A 129 -9.99 2.48 10.40
N LEU A 130 -9.81 2.59 11.72
CA LEU A 130 -10.72 2.01 12.71
C LEU A 130 -12.09 2.70 12.67
N PHE A 131 -12.12 4.04 12.75
CA PHE A 131 -13.35 4.82 12.71
C PHE A 131 -14.06 4.72 11.37
N GLY A 132 -13.31 4.78 10.26
CA GLY A 132 -13.86 4.64 8.91
C GLY A 132 -14.55 3.28 8.71
N THR A 133 -13.92 2.21 9.20
CA THR A 133 -14.51 0.86 9.13
C THR A 133 -15.79 0.76 9.96
N ILE A 134 -15.78 1.27 11.20
CA ILE A 134 -16.97 1.28 12.07
C ILE A 134 -18.12 2.06 11.41
N ILE A 135 -17.86 3.28 10.94
CA ILE A 135 -18.86 4.14 10.30
C ILE A 135 -19.40 3.47 9.03
N TYR A 136 -18.55 2.86 8.21
CA TYR A 136 -18.97 2.13 7.03
C TYR A 136 -19.99 1.02 7.36
N TYR A 137 -19.70 0.19 8.36
CA TYR A 137 -20.63 -0.86 8.78
C TYR A 137 -21.93 -0.29 9.38
N LEU A 138 -21.86 0.74 10.22
CA LEU A 138 -23.05 1.36 10.80
C LEU A 138 -23.97 1.96 9.74
N LEU A 139 -23.41 2.67 8.75
CA LEU A 139 -24.17 3.25 7.64
C LEU A 139 -24.79 2.16 6.77
N ASN A 140 -24.11 1.04 6.57
CA ASN A 140 -24.61 -0.05 5.74
C ASN A 140 -25.73 -0.84 6.46
N VAL A 141 -25.57 -1.11 7.76
CA VAL A 141 -26.61 -1.76 8.59
C VAL A 141 -27.85 -0.87 8.71
N TRP A 142 -27.66 0.43 8.96
CA TRP A 142 -28.78 1.38 9.01
C TRP A 142 -29.52 1.46 7.67
N PHE A 143 -28.77 1.47 6.56
CA PHE A 143 -29.36 1.49 5.23
C PHE A 143 -30.16 0.22 4.94
N LEU A 144 -29.63 -0.97 5.23
CA LEU A 144 -30.33 -2.25 5.06
C LEU A 144 -31.62 -2.32 5.91
N ASN A 145 -31.59 -1.78 7.13
CA ASN A 145 -32.77 -1.74 8.01
C ASN A 145 -33.86 -0.76 7.53
N ASN A 146 -33.51 0.21 6.69
CA ASN A 146 -34.43 1.20 6.14
C ASN A 146 -34.80 0.96 4.67
N TYR A 147 -34.11 0.05 3.98
CA TYR A 147 -34.44 -0.35 2.61
C TYR A 147 -35.60 -1.35 2.63
N GLY A 148 -36.80 -0.87 2.25
CA GLY A 148 -38.04 -1.66 2.28
C GLY A 148 -39.18 -1.05 3.11
N LYS A 149 -39.01 0.16 3.65
CA LYS A 149 -40.08 0.94 4.32
C LYS A 149 -40.80 1.96 3.41
N HIS A 150 -40.71 1.78 2.09
CA HIS A 150 -41.48 2.56 1.11
C HIS A 150 -42.14 1.62 0.12
#